data_AF-A0A3B0RG20-F1
#
_entry.id   AF-A0A3B0RG20-F1
#
_cell.length_a   1.000
_cell.length_b   1.000
_cell.length_c   1.000
_cell.angle_alpha   90.00
_cell.angle_beta   90.00
_cell.angle_gamma   90.00
#
_symmetry.space_group_name_H-M   'P 1'
#
loop_
_entity.id
_entity.type
_entity.pdbx_description
1 polymer ?
#
loop_
_entity_poly.entity_id
_entity_poly.type
_entity_poly.pdbx_seq_one_letter_code
_entity_poly.pdbx_strand_id
1 'polypeptide(L)'
;QADTDFWIGGVPHFFAYYYAGTTPLLTTTEGITIGSTLEELEAAYGGAELVIDENPFDPSAGFWKYRLSTWLGMSGGLTGRTPNDTVLSINGGQGCGE
;
A
#
# COMPACT_ATOMS: atom_id res chain seq x y z
N GLN A 1 -17.42 18.92 31.12
CA GLN A 1 -16.20 18.09 30.96
C GLN A 1 -16.60 17.02 29.97
N ALA A 2 -16.01 17.01 28.78
CA ALA A 2 -16.46 16.15 27.68
C ALA A 2 -15.98 14.72 27.92
N ASP A 3 -16.91 13.77 27.99
CA ASP A 3 -16.62 12.34 27.98
C ASP A 3 -15.93 11.99 26.67
N THR A 4 -14.70 11.48 26.77
CA THR A 4 -13.95 10.93 25.64
C THR A 4 -14.19 9.43 25.65
N ASP A 5 -15.14 8.98 24.82
CA ASP A 5 -15.30 7.57 24.50
C ASP A 5 -14.09 7.13 23.65
N PHE A 6 -13.13 6.47 24.30
CA PHE A 6 -12.06 5.78 23.59
C PHE A 6 -12.58 4.42 23.12
N TRP A 7 -12.85 4.28 21.83
CA TRP A 7 -13.00 2.98 21.19
C TRP A 7 -11.64 2.49 20.71
N ILE A 8 -11.09 1.49 21.39
CA ILE A 8 -9.90 0.76 20.93
C ILE A 8 -10.37 -0.21 19.83
N GLY A 9 -10.47 0.28 18.60
CA GLY A 9 -10.70 -0.55 17.42
C GLY A 9 -9.38 -1.16 16.90
N GLY A 10 -8.62 -1.83 17.77
CA GLY A 10 -7.38 -2.52 17.41
C GLY A 10 -7.55 -4.03 17.50
N VAL A 11 -7.57 -4.72 16.36
CA VAL A 11 -7.71 -6.18 16.26
C VAL A 11 -6.43 -6.86 16.79
N PRO A 12 -6.51 -7.94 17.60
CA PRO A 12 -5.38 -8.51 18.35
C PRO A 12 -4.42 -9.40 17.53
N HIS A 13 -4.08 -9.00 16.31
CA HIS A 13 -3.20 -9.80 15.45
C HIS A 13 -2.20 -8.92 14.69
N PHE A 14 -1.26 -8.34 15.43
CA PHE A 14 -0.02 -7.86 14.80
C PHE A 14 0.84 -9.09 14.46
N PHE A 15 0.83 -9.49 13.19
CA PHE A 15 1.77 -10.49 12.68
C PHE A 15 3.06 -9.77 12.25
N ALA A 16 4.17 -10.10 12.90
CA ALA A 16 5.50 -9.73 12.44
C ALA A 16 6.17 -10.99 11.89
N TYR A 17 6.47 -11.01 10.60
CA TYR A 17 7.17 -12.12 9.97
C TYR A 17 8.67 -12.02 10.28
N TYR A 18 9.21 -13.02 10.99
CA TYR A 18 10.65 -13.20 11.14
C TYR A 18 11.15 -14.13 10.04
N TYR A 19 11.83 -13.58 9.05
CA TYR A 19 12.47 -14.37 8.01
C TYR A 19 13.87 -14.76 8.48
N ALA A 20 14.07 -16.03 8.84
CA ALA A 20 15.39 -16.58 9.15
C ALA A 20 16.16 -16.81 7.83
N GLY A 21 16.78 -15.76 7.28
CA GLY A 21 17.50 -15.82 6.01
C GLY A 21 17.84 -14.44 5.45
N THR A 22 18.11 -14.37 4.14
CA THR A 22 18.12 -13.10 3.41
C THR A 22 16.73 -12.46 3.50
N THR A 23 16.67 -11.15 3.73
CA THR A 23 15.41 -10.39 3.69
C THR A 23 14.64 -10.78 2.42
N PRO A 24 13.41 -11.31 2.53
CA PRO A 24 12.66 -11.69 1.35
C PRO A 24 12.39 -10.43 0.54
N LEU A 25 12.55 -10.54 -0.77
CA LEU A 25 12.11 -9.48 -1.66
C LEU A 25 10.57 -9.48 -1.60
N LEU A 26 10.00 -8.45 -0.96
CA LEU A 26 8.56 -8.26 -0.90
C LEU A 26 8.09 -7.74 -2.27
N THR A 27 7.59 -8.65 -3.09
CA THR A 27 7.01 -8.38 -4.41
C THR A 27 5.51 -8.65 -4.39
N THR A 28 4.74 -7.87 -5.13
CA THR A 28 3.38 -8.26 -5.50
C THR A 28 3.38 -9.43 -6.51
N THR A 29 2.23 -10.03 -6.79
CA THR A 29 2.09 -11.10 -7.80
C THR A 29 2.52 -10.65 -9.20
N GLU A 30 2.32 -9.37 -9.49
CA GLU A 30 2.66 -8.70 -10.75
C GLU A 30 4.10 -8.15 -10.75
N GLY A 31 4.87 -8.42 -9.70
CA GLY A 31 6.31 -8.10 -9.65
C GLY A 31 6.65 -6.69 -9.16
N ILE A 32 5.70 -5.94 -8.60
CA ILE A 32 5.96 -4.61 -8.04
C ILE A 32 6.65 -4.72 -6.69
N THR A 33 7.69 -3.92 -6.50
CA THR A 33 8.50 -3.87 -5.28
C THR A 33 8.60 -2.46 -4.74
N ILE A 34 9.08 -2.32 -3.50
CA ILE A 34 9.58 -1.03 -3.02
C ILE A 34 10.76 -0.60 -3.91
N GLY A 35 10.68 0.60 -4.47
CA GLY A 35 11.64 1.13 -5.44
C GLY A 35 11.21 1.01 -6.91
N SER A 36 10.17 0.21 -7.23
CA SER A 36 9.55 0.23 -8.56
C SER A 36 8.99 1.60 -8.90
N THR A 37 9.01 1.99 -10.17
CA THR A 37 8.50 3.30 -10.59
C THR A 37 6.97 3.33 -10.65
N LEU A 38 6.40 4.52 -10.66
CA LEU A 38 4.98 4.73 -10.90
C LEU A 38 4.58 4.22 -12.29
N GLU A 39 5.44 4.41 -13.30
CA GLU A 39 5.21 3.83 -14.64
C GLU A 39 5.11 2.30 -14.61
N GLU A 40 5.99 1.63 -13.86
CA GLU A 40 5.92 0.17 -13.68
C GLU A 40 4.64 -0.25 -12.94
N LEU A 41 4.25 0.50 -11.90
CA LEU A 41 3.01 0.28 -11.16
C LEU A 41 1.78 0.43 -12.06
N GLU A 42 1.74 1.47 -12.88
CA GLU A 42 0.67 1.72 -13.85
C GLU A 42 0.66 0.68 -14.97
N ALA A 43 1.81 0.19 -15.41
CA ALA A 43 1.88 -0.90 -16.38
C ALA A 43 1.35 -2.23 -15.81
N ALA A 44 1.58 -2.49 -14.52
CA ALA A 44 1.14 -3.71 -13.84
C ALA A 44 -0.35 -3.71 -13.47
N TYR A 45 -0.88 -2.57 -13.00
CA TYR A 45 -2.22 -2.45 -12.42
C TYR A 45 -3.13 -1.43 -13.11
N GLY A 46 -2.67 -0.81 -14.19
CA GLY A 46 -3.37 0.26 -14.89
C GLY A 46 -4.79 -0.11 -15.28
N GLY A 47 -5.69 0.88 -15.19
CA GLY A 47 -7.11 0.72 -15.47
C GLY A 47 -7.97 1.54 -14.50
N ALA A 48 -9.28 1.31 -14.53
CA ALA A 48 -10.24 2.04 -13.69
C ALA A 48 -10.06 1.81 -12.18
N GLU A 49 -9.31 0.76 -11.80
CA GLU A 49 -9.14 0.32 -10.42
C GLU A 49 -7.89 0.87 -9.74
N LEU A 50 -6.96 1.47 -10.50
CA LEU A 50 -5.77 2.13 -9.96
C LEU A 50 -6.03 3.64 -9.85
N VAL A 51 -5.88 4.17 -8.65
CA VAL A 51 -6.01 5.60 -8.35
C VAL A 51 -4.72 6.12 -7.76
N ILE A 52 -4.22 7.22 -8.33
CA ILE A 52 -3.04 7.94 -7.86
C ILE A 52 -3.48 9.31 -7.34
N ASP A 53 -3.22 9.55 -6.06
CA ASP A 53 -3.64 10.76 -5.34
C ASP A 53 -2.45 11.40 -4.62
N GLU A 54 -2.67 12.61 -4.11
CA GLU A 54 -1.77 13.25 -3.15
C GLU A 54 -1.76 12.47 -1.82
N ASN A 55 -0.59 12.36 -1.18
CA ASN A 55 -0.54 11.85 0.18
C ASN A 55 -1.11 12.92 1.14
N PRO A 56 -2.16 12.61 1.93
CA PRO A 56 -2.84 13.59 2.78
C PRO A 56 -1.97 14.12 3.93
N PHE A 57 -0.85 13.46 4.24
CA PHE A 57 0.09 13.87 5.27
C PHE A 57 1.33 14.60 4.70
N ASP A 58 1.59 14.47 3.39
CA ASP A 58 2.70 15.10 2.69
C ASP A 58 2.31 15.37 1.22
N PRO A 59 1.94 16.61 0.87
CA PRO A 59 1.54 16.97 -0.50
C PRO A 59 2.60 16.74 -1.57
N SER A 60 3.87 16.66 -1.17
CA SER A 60 4.99 16.38 -2.09
C SER A 60 5.09 14.90 -2.46
N ALA A 61 4.52 14.02 -1.63
CA ALA A 61 4.47 12.59 -1.87
C ALA A 61 3.17 12.18 -2.58
N GLY A 62 3.23 11.03 -3.26
CA GLY A 62 2.05 10.40 -3.84
C GLY A 62 1.51 9.31 -2.93
N PHE A 63 0.26 8.95 -3.17
CA PHE A 63 -0.39 7.82 -2.57
C PHE A 63 -1.18 7.07 -3.65
N TRP A 64 -1.07 5.75 -3.66
CA TRP A 64 -1.72 4.90 -4.66
C TRP A 64 -2.69 3.92 -3.99
N LYS A 65 -3.77 3.59 -4.70
CA LYS A 65 -4.75 2.55 -4.35
C LYS A 65 -5.04 1.72 -5.58
N TYR A 66 -4.96 0.41 -5.44
CA TYR A 66 -5.51 -0.55 -6.40
C TYR A 66 -6.65 -1.31 -5.73
N ARG A 67 -7.87 -1.24 -6.30
CA ARG A 67 -9.05 -1.90 -5.74
C ARG A 67 -9.56 -2.98 -6.69
N LEU A 68 -9.38 -4.25 -6.34
CA LEU A 68 -9.99 -5.35 -7.12
C LEU A 68 -11.47 -5.56 -6.73
N SER A 69 -11.81 -5.33 -5.46
CA SER A 69 -13.18 -5.32 -4.94
C SER A 69 -13.27 -4.52 -3.62
N THR A 70 -14.47 -4.36 -3.05
CA THR A 70 -14.70 -3.63 -1.79
C THR A 70 -13.78 -4.07 -0.64
N TRP A 71 -13.38 -5.34 -0.61
CA TRP A 71 -12.59 -5.94 0.48
C TRP A 71 -11.19 -6.42 0.05
N LEU A 72 -10.89 -6.35 -1.25
CA LEU A 72 -9.61 -6.81 -1.80
C LEU A 72 -8.95 -5.66 -2.54
N GLY A 73 -7.79 -5.25 -2.06
CA GLY A 73 -7.02 -4.18 -2.66
C GLY A 73 -5.65 -4.03 -2.04
N MET A 74 -4.88 -3.16 -2.67
CA MET A 74 -3.57 -2.75 -2.22
C MET A 74 -3.50 -1.23 -2.20
N SER A 75 -2.64 -0.68 -1.37
CA SER A 75 -2.39 0.75 -1.32
C SER A 75 -1.00 1.04 -0.80
N GLY A 76 -0.49 2.24 -1.03
CA GLY A 76 0.82 2.58 -0.53
C GLY A 76 1.24 4.00 -0.87
N GLY A 77 2.47 4.32 -0.49
CA GLY A 77 3.09 5.62 -0.75
C GLY A 77 3.96 5.59 -2.00
N LEU A 78 4.13 6.77 -2.59
CA LEU A 78 5.07 7.07 -3.66
C LEU A 78 5.96 8.25 -3.23
N THR A 79 7.16 8.37 -3.80
CA THR A 79 7.99 9.59 -3.62
C THR A 79 7.35 10.85 -4.21
N GLY A 80 6.42 10.69 -5.13
CA GLY A 80 5.71 11.75 -5.84
C GLY A 80 4.64 11.15 -6.76
N ARG A 81 4.22 11.88 -7.80
CA ARG A 81 3.11 11.50 -8.71
C ARG A 81 3.50 11.56 -10.19
N THR A 82 4.79 11.54 -10.49
CA THR A 82 5.31 11.49 -11.85
C THR A 82 5.72 10.06 -12.21
N PRO A 83 5.79 9.68 -13.50
CA PRO A 83 6.12 8.31 -13.91
C PRO A 83 7.43 7.75 -13.33
N ASN A 84 8.40 8.63 -13.03
CA ASN A 84 9.70 8.25 -12.47
C ASN A 84 9.72 8.19 -10.94
N ASP A 85 8.65 8.60 -10.27
CA ASP A 85 8.54 8.48 -8.82
C ASP A 85 8.43 7.02 -8.41
N THR A 86 8.88 6.67 -7.21
CA THR A 86 9.04 5.28 -6.80
C THR A 86 8.09 4.90 -5.68
N VAL A 87 7.69 3.63 -5.66
CA VAL A 87 6.89 3.00 -4.62
C VAL A 87 7.69 2.94 -3.32
N LEU A 88 7.17 3.57 -2.28
CA LEU A 88 7.78 3.62 -0.94
C LEU A 88 7.20 2.57 0.01
N SER A 89 5.95 2.20 -0.19
CA SER A 89 5.28 1.19 0.62
C SER A 89 4.20 0.48 -0.17
N ILE A 90 3.90 -0.74 0.27
CA ILE A 90 2.83 -1.59 -0.25
C ILE A 90 2.11 -2.16 0.96
N ASN A 91 0.82 -1.90 1.08
CA ASN A 91 -0.06 -2.33 2.15
C ASN A 91 -1.26 -3.05 1.56
N GLY A 92 -1.68 -4.15 2.18
CA GLY A 92 -2.71 -5.02 1.65
C GLY A 92 -2.13 -6.11 0.74
N GLY A 93 -3.00 -6.81 0.02
CA GLY A 93 -2.66 -8.01 -0.74
C GLY A 93 -3.83 -8.98 -0.74
N GLN A 94 -3.82 -9.94 -1.68
CA GLN A 94 -4.83 -10.98 -1.74
C GLN A 94 -4.56 -12.00 -0.63
N GLY A 95 -5.18 -11.75 0.51
CA GLY A 95 -5.26 -12.66 1.64
C GLY A 95 -6.28 -12.05 2.58
N CYS A 96 -7.43 -12.70 2.70
CA CYS A 96 -8.32 -12.41 3.81
C CYS A 96 -7.47 -12.37 5.09
N GLY A 97 -7.70 -11.37 5.93
CA GLY A 97 -7.40 -11.46 7.35
C GLY A 97 -8.36 -12.43 8.05
N GLU A 98 -8.55 -13.63 7.49
CA GLU A 98 -9.14 -14.83 8.09
C GLU A 98 -8.30 -16.05 7.69
#